data_AF-A0A656K1M2-F1
#
_entry.id   AF-A0A656K1M2-F1
#
_cell.length_a   1.000
_cell.length_b   1.000
_cell.length_c   1.000
_cell.angle_alpha   90.00
_cell.angle_beta   90.00
_cell.angle_gamma   90.00
#
_symmetry.space_group_name_H-M   'P 1'
#
loop_
_entity.id
_entity.type
_entity.pdbx_description
1 polymer ?
#
loop_
_entity_poly.entity_id
_entity_poly.type
_entity_poly.pdbx_seq_one_letter_code
_entity_poly.pdbx_strand_id
1 'polypeptide(L)'
;MNTPVKSTAQTRSARDEAYNFAYLDEQTKRMIRRALLKAVAIPGYQVPFGGREMPLPYGWGTGGMQLTAAILGDDDVLKVIDQGADDTTNAVSIRRFFAR
;
A
#
# COMPACT_ATOMS: atom_id res chain seq x y z
N MET A 1 -19.72 -30.69 25.61
CA MET A 1 -20.12 -30.25 24.27
C MET A 1 -19.16 -29.16 23.83
N ASN A 2 -18.12 -29.52 23.06
CA ASN A 2 -17.17 -28.55 22.53
C ASN A 2 -17.67 -28.07 21.17
N THR A 3 -18.12 -26.82 21.12
CA THR A 3 -18.40 -26.12 19.87
C THR A 3 -17.06 -25.80 19.20
N PRO A 4 -16.80 -26.20 17.95
CA PRO A 4 -15.58 -25.81 17.28
C PRO A 4 -15.64 -24.31 16.99
N VAL A 5 -14.73 -23.54 17.57
CA VAL A 5 -14.47 -22.15 17.18
C VAL A 5 -13.99 -22.21 15.74
N LYS A 6 -14.86 -21.83 14.79
CA LYS A 6 -14.46 -21.66 13.40
C LYS A 6 -13.39 -20.59 13.35
N SER A 7 -12.20 -20.97 12.90
CA SER A 7 -11.12 -20.04 12.58
C SER A 7 -11.69 -18.96 11.65
N THR A 8 -11.75 -17.72 12.14
CA THR A 8 -11.99 -16.52 11.34
C THR A 8 -10.80 -16.30 10.42
N ALA A 9 -10.61 -17.19 9.44
CA ALA A 9 -9.90 -16.84 8.22
C ALA A 9 -10.78 -15.76 7.56
N GLN A 10 -10.39 -14.50 7.78
CA GLN A 10 -11.05 -13.34 7.23
C GLN A 10 -11.28 -13.57 5.74
N THR A 11 -12.54 -13.54 5.32
CA THR A 11 -12.92 -13.46 3.91
C THR A 11 -12.19 -12.24 3.33
N ARG A 12 -11.09 -12.47 2.59
CA ARG A 12 -10.45 -11.40 1.80
C ARG A 12 -11.57 -10.79 0.94
N SER A 13 -11.74 -9.47 1.00
CA SER A 13 -12.64 -8.77 0.07
C SER A 13 -12.29 -9.21 -1.35
N ALA A 14 -13.31 -9.43 -2.18
CA ALA A 14 -13.08 -9.70 -3.60
C ALA A 14 -12.32 -8.50 -4.17
N ARG A 15 -11.13 -8.76 -4.72
CA ARG A 15 -10.29 -7.74 -5.35
C ARG A 15 -11.05 -7.14 -6.52
N ASP A 16 -10.94 -5.83 -6.70
CA ASP A 16 -11.42 -5.18 -7.91
C ASP A 16 -10.63 -5.67 -9.14
N GLU A 17 -11.25 -6.49 -9.99
CA GLU A 17 -10.62 -7.05 -11.19
C GLU A 17 -10.26 -5.98 -12.24
N ALA A 18 -10.79 -4.76 -12.12
CA ALA A 18 -10.45 -3.66 -13.01
C ALA A 18 -9.03 -3.11 -12.80
N TYR A 19 -8.41 -3.38 -11.64
CA TYR A 19 -7.10 -2.88 -11.28
C TYR A 19 -6.10 -4.00 -10.99
N ASN A 20 -4.82 -3.73 -11.24
CA ASN A 20 -3.76 -4.62 -10.75
C ASN A 20 -3.78 -4.64 -9.22
N PHE A 21 -3.26 -5.72 -8.62
CA PHE A 21 -3.06 -5.77 -7.18
C PHE A 21 -2.30 -4.53 -6.68
N ALA A 22 -2.84 -3.89 -5.63
CA ALA A 22 -2.34 -2.63 -5.09
C ALA A 22 -2.28 -1.47 -6.12
N TYR A 23 -3.19 -1.47 -7.10
CA TYR A 23 -3.45 -0.44 -8.11
C TYR A 23 -2.38 -0.27 -9.21
N LEU A 24 -1.10 -0.20 -8.87
CA LEU A 24 -0.04 0.07 -9.83
C LEU A 24 0.20 -1.11 -10.80
N ASP A 25 0.52 -0.78 -12.05
CA ASP A 25 1.03 -1.76 -13.00
C ASP A 25 2.43 -2.27 -12.63
N GLU A 26 2.80 -3.44 -13.14
CA GLU A 26 4.08 -4.08 -12.83
C GLU A 26 5.30 -3.32 -13.38
N GLN A 27 5.16 -2.49 -14.42
CA GLN A 27 6.25 -1.67 -14.93
C GLN A 27 6.59 -0.53 -13.96
N THR A 28 5.56 0.14 -13.44
CA THR A 28 5.65 1.18 -12.43
C THR A 28 6.22 0.62 -11.12
N LYS A 29 5.69 -0.52 -10.62
CA LYS A 29 6.24 -1.18 -9.42
C LYS A 29 7.71 -1.54 -9.58
N ARG A 30 8.10 -2.13 -10.72
CA ARG A 30 9.50 -2.49 -11.01
C ARG A 30 10.43 -1.28 -10.98
N MET A 31 9.97 -0.14 -11.49
CA MET A 31 10.73 1.11 -11.46
C MET A 31 10.90 1.62 -10.03
N ILE A 32 9.82 1.67 -9.25
CA ILE A 32 9.86 2.08 -7.83
C ILE A 32 10.78 1.14 -7.02
N ARG A 33 10.67 -0.18 -7.21
CA ARG A 33 11.54 -1.17 -6.55
C ARG A 33 13.03 -0.93 -6.84
N ARG A 34 13.39 -0.59 -8.08
CA ARG A 34 14.78 -0.22 -8.42
C ARG A 34 15.22 1.07 -7.71
N ALA A 35 14.34 2.08 -7.66
CA ALA A 35 14.63 3.33 -6.95
C ALA A 35 14.82 3.09 -5.44
N LEU A 36 13.98 2.24 -4.82
CA LEU A 36 14.09 1.84 -3.43
C LEU A 36 15.42 1.13 -3.14
N LEU A 37 15.86 0.19 -4.00
CA LEU A 37 17.15 -0.47 -3.85
C LEU A 37 18.32 0.53 -3.90
N LYS A 38 18.24 1.57 -4.73
CA LYS A 38 19.23 2.65 -4.76
C LYS A 38 19.18 3.51 -3.50
N ALA A 39 17.98 3.82 -2.99
CA ALA A 39 17.81 4.63 -1.80
C ALA A 39 18.37 3.94 -0.55
N VAL A 40 18.19 2.62 -0.45
CA VAL A 40 18.78 1.81 0.63
C VAL A 40 20.31 1.76 0.52
N ALA A 41 20.85 1.62 -0.69
CA ALA A 41 22.29 1.56 -0.92
C ALA A 41 23.02 2.90 -0.75
N ILE A 42 22.28 4.03 -0.73
CA ILE A 42 22.84 5.39 -0.61
C ILE A 42 22.06 6.15 0.47
N PRO A 43 22.35 5.89 1.77
CA PRO A 43 21.58 6.47 2.87
C PRO A 43 21.54 8.00 2.83
N GLY A 44 20.34 8.57 2.93
CA GLY A 44 20.11 10.02 2.90
C GLY A 44 20.04 10.64 1.50
N TYR A 45 20.39 9.91 0.44
CA TYR A 45 20.23 10.40 -0.93
C TYR A 45 18.78 10.26 -1.40
N GLN A 46 18.22 11.37 -1.89
CA GLN A 46 16.86 11.43 -2.43
C GLN A 46 16.86 10.92 -3.87
N VAL A 47 16.58 9.63 -4.06
CA VAL A 47 16.50 9.02 -5.39
C VAL A 47 15.24 9.51 -6.12
N PRO A 48 15.37 10.20 -7.27
CA PRO A 48 14.22 10.55 -8.08
C PRO A 48 13.55 9.30 -8.64
N PHE A 49 12.22 9.27 -8.67
CA PHE A 49 11.46 8.21 -9.35
C PHE A 49 10.27 8.80 -10.11
N GLY A 50 9.88 8.15 -11.20
CA GLY A 50 8.79 8.60 -12.08
C GLY A 50 7.42 8.27 -11.47
N GLY A 51 6.98 9.10 -10.53
CA GLY A 51 5.67 8.93 -9.89
C GLY A 51 4.50 8.94 -10.88
N ARG A 52 3.43 8.23 -10.52
CA ARG A 52 2.15 8.22 -11.26
C ARG A 52 1.09 9.00 -10.49
N GLU A 53 0.05 9.38 -11.21
CA GLU A 53 -1.17 9.88 -10.60
C GLU A 53 -1.79 8.77 -9.73
N MET A 54 -2.26 9.16 -8.56
CA MET A 54 -2.95 8.30 -7.61
C MET A 54 -4.34 8.89 -7.37
N PRO A 55 -5.31 8.10 -6.90
CA PRO A 55 -6.65 8.59 -6.57
C PRO A 55 -6.67 9.36 -5.23
N LEU A 56 -5.68 10.21 -5.01
CA LEU A 56 -5.57 11.22 -3.96
C LEU A 56 -4.81 12.44 -4.51
N PRO A 57 -5.14 13.67 -4.10
CA PRO A 57 -4.41 14.85 -4.54
C PRO A 57 -2.94 14.81 -4.11
N TYR A 58 -2.06 15.43 -4.90
CA TYR A 58 -0.67 15.65 -4.47
C TYR A 58 -0.63 16.38 -3.12
N GLY A 59 0.31 16.00 -2.26
CA GLY A 59 0.39 16.47 -0.87
C GLY A 59 -0.36 15.59 0.14
N TRP A 60 -1.22 14.67 -0.30
CA TRP A 60 -1.99 13.77 0.58
C TRP A 60 -1.36 12.37 0.73
N GLY A 61 -0.04 12.26 0.61
CA GLY A 61 0.68 11.00 0.82
C GLY A 61 0.79 10.08 -0.40
N THR A 62 0.54 10.59 -1.62
CA THR A 62 0.61 9.80 -2.87
C THR A 62 1.96 9.11 -3.09
N GLY A 63 3.07 9.72 -2.65
CA GLY A 63 4.39 9.07 -2.67
C GLY A 63 4.44 7.82 -1.78
N GLY A 64 3.96 7.93 -0.53
CA GLY A 64 3.90 6.81 0.41
C GLY A 64 2.98 5.68 -0.07
N MET A 65 1.85 6.03 -0.71
CA MET A 65 0.99 5.03 -1.34
C MET A 65 1.69 4.29 -2.47
N GLN A 66 2.42 4.98 -3.35
CA GLN A 66 3.14 4.33 -4.44
C GLN A 66 4.24 3.39 -3.94
N LEU A 67 4.95 3.78 -2.87
CA LEU A 67 5.91 2.91 -2.21
C LEU A 67 5.22 1.67 -1.65
N THR A 68 4.12 1.86 -0.90
CA THR A 68 3.33 0.77 -0.31
C THR A 68 2.84 -0.19 -1.40
N ALA A 69 2.25 0.33 -2.49
CA ALA A 69 1.79 -0.46 -3.62
C ALA A 69 2.89 -1.27 -4.32
N ALA A 70 4.14 -0.79 -4.28
CA ALA A 70 5.27 -1.48 -4.88
C ALA A 70 5.83 -2.60 -3.99
N ILE A 71 5.62 -2.56 -2.67
CA ILE A 71 6.21 -3.53 -1.73
C ILE A 71 5.21 -4.44 -1.02
N LEU A 72 3.94 -4.04 -0.94
CA LEU A 72 2.87 -4.82 -0.32
C LEU A 72 2.74 -6.18 -1.02
N GLY A 73 2.61 -7.23 -0.23
CA GLY A 73 2.33 -8.60 -0.64
C GLY A 73 0.95 -9.07 -0.17
N ASP A 74 0.49 -10.18 -0.73
CA ASP A 74 -0.84 -10.73 -0.45
C ASP A 74 -1.03 -11.11 1.03
N ASP A 75 0.04 -11.56 1.68
CA ASP A 75 0.04 -12.07 3.05
C ASP A 75 0.46 -11.02 4.10
N ASP A 76 0.66 -9.77 3.68
CA ASP A 76 1.00 -8.67 4.57
C ASP A 76 -0.21 -8.19 5.38
N VAL A 77 0.07 -7.70 6.60
CA VAL A 77 -0.89 -6.97 7.43
C VAL A 77 -0.55 -5.49 7.39
N LEU A 78 -1.34 -4.70 6.67
CA LEU A 78 -1.10 -3.27 6.49
C LEU A 78 -1.68 -2.45 7.66
N LYS A 79 -0.81 -1.77 8.41
CA LYS A 79 -1.20 -0.68 9.34
C LYS A 79 -0.95 0.67 8.66
N VAL A 80 -1.96 1.52 8.66
CA VAL A 80 -1.87 2.91 8.18
C VAL A 80 -2.20 3.84 9.33
N ILE A 81 -1.34 4.81 9.60
CA ILE A 81 -1.52 5.85 10.62
C ILE A 81 -1.22 7.22 10.01
N ASP A 82 -1.85 8.26 10.54
CA ASP A 82 -1.52 9.66 10.29
C ASP A 82 -1.68 10.42 11.61
N GLN A 83 -0.75 11.32 11.92
CA GLN A 83 -0.63 12.00 13.22
C GLN A 83 -0.61 11.04 14.43
N GLY A 84 -0.09 9.82 14.25
CA GLY A 84 -0.01 8.80 15.30
C GLY A 84 -1.28 7.97 15.52
N ALA A 85 -2.36 8.22 14.77
CA ALA A 85 -3.63 7.50 14.91
C ALA A 85 -4.10 6.87 13.59
N ASP A 86 -4.84 5.76 13.67
CA ASP A 86 -5.34 5.00 12.51
C ASP A 86 -6.82 5.28 12.18
N ASP A 87 -7.47 6.15 12.94
CA ASP A 87 -8.87 6.59 12.76
C ASP A 87 -8.98 7.99 12.12
N THR A 88 -7.84 8.64 11.83
CA THR A 88 -7.83 9.92 11.12
C THR A 88 -8.35 9.77 9.68
N THR A 89 -8.91 10.85 9.12
CA THR A 89 -9.51 10.85 7.78
C THR A 89 -8.57 10.31 6.71
N ASN A 90 -7.31 10.73 6.73
CA ASN A 90 -6.32 10.32 5.73
C ASN A 90 -5.88 8.86 5.92
N ALA A 91 -5.62 8.43 7.17
CA ALA A 91 -5.26 7.04 7.46
C ALA A 91 -6.38 6.06 7.06
N VAL A 92 -7.64 6.41 7.39
CA VAL A 92 -8.82 5.63 7.02
C VAL A 92 -8.98 5.58 5.50
N SER A 93 -8.80 6.71 4.81
CA SER A 93 -8.91 6.79 3.34
C SER A 93 -7.88 5.87 2.66
N ILE A 94 -6.60 5.99 3.03
CA ILE A 94 -5.51 5.19 2.46
C ILE A 94 -5.67 3.69 2.80
N ARG A 95 -6.03 3.35 4.05
CA ARG A 95 -6.27 1.95 4.42
C ARG A 95 -7.41 1.34 3.62
N ARG A 96 -8.53 2.06 3.45
CA ARG A 96 -9.66 1.61 2.65
C ARG A 96 -9.31 1.47 1.18
N PHE A 97 -8.42 2.32 0.66
CA PHE A 97 -7.92 2.18 -0.71
C PHE A 97 -7.19 0.84 -0.91
N PHE A 98 -6.30 0.44 0.00
CA PHE A 98 -5.57 -0.84 -0.10
C PHE A 98 -6.37 -2.09 0.30
N ALA A 99 -7.50 -1.92 0.98
CA ALA A 99 -8.40 -3.01 1.35
C ALA A 99 -9.39 -3.41 0.25
N ARG A 100 -9.38 -2.70 -0.89
CA ARG A 100 -10.20 -2.98 -2.07
C ARG A 100 -9.48 -3.90 -3.06
#